data_AF-A0A4V0H1B3-F1
#
_entry.id   AF-A0A4V0H1B3-F1
#
_cell.length_a   1.000
_cell.length_b   1.000
_cell.length_c   1.000
_cell.angle_alpha   90.00
_cell.angle_beta   90.00
_cell.angle_gamma   90.00
#
_symmetry.space_group_name_H-M   'P 1'
#
loop_
_entity.id
_entity.type
_entity.pdbx_description
1 polymer ?
#
loop_
_entity_poly.entity_id
_entity_poly.type
_entity_poly.pdbx_seq_one_letter_code
_entity_poly.pdbx_strand_id
1 'polypeptide(L)'
;MSYELCLEYGTYPLTVLNAQLDEDNVIPTFIKGNQPLLDKLDRVNTLFHELFLTIECQFHYIGHEFPEKRQTITQLYSEIVQELQENYADQKIKIHRLLIS
;
A
#
# COMPACT_ATOMS: atom_id res chain seq x y z
N MET A 1 17.03 -7.99 4.71
CA MET A 1 15.78 -8.33 3.98
C MET A 1 15.47 -7.21 3.01
N SER A 2 14.85 -7.52 1.87
CA SER A 2 14.35 -6.51 0.93
C SER A 2 12.83 -6.47 1.08
N TYR A 3 12.24 -5.30 0.94
CA TYR A 3 10.81 -5.07 1.07
C TYR A 3 10.27 -4.49 -0.22
N GLU A 4 8.97 -4.56 -0.42
CA GLU A 4 8.27 -3.89 -1.50
C GLU A 4 7.06 -3.12 -0.99
N LEU A 5 6.87 -1.92 -1.52
CA LEU A 5 5.66 -1.12 -1.34
C LEU A 5 4.80 -1.31 -2.59
N CYS A 6 3.71 -2.06 -2.47
CA CYS A 6 2.81 -2.39 -3.56
C CYS A 6 1.36 -2.40 -3.05
N LEU A 7 0.45 -1.73 -3.75
CA LEU A 7 -0.98 -1.78 -3.44
C LEU A 7 -1.62 -2.87 -4.29
N GLU A 8 -1.86 -4.02 -3.67
CA GLU A 8 -2.55 -5.15 -4.27
C GLU A 8 -3.75 -5.54 -3.42
N TYR A 9 -4.78 -6.06 -4.06
CA TYR A 9 -5.99 -6.47 -3.36
C TYR A 9 -5.72 -7.72 -2.54
N GLY A 10 -6.00 -7.68 -1.23
CA GLY A 10 -5.83 -8.83 -0.33
C GLY A 10 -4.43 -8.99 0.27
N THR A 11 -3.52 -8.03 0.07
CA THR A 11 -2.19 -8.03 0.71
C THR A 11 -1.98 -6.75 1.53
N TYR A 12 -0.97 -6.79 2.40
CA TYR A 12 -0.53 -5.60 3.11
C TYR A 12 0.32 -4.71 2.17
N PRO A 13 0.21 -3.37 2.25
CA PRO A 13 0.89 -2.50 1.28
C PRO A 13 2.42 -2.56 1.31
N LEU A 14 3.02 -2.96 2.45
CA LEU A 14 4.46 -3.03 2.63
C LEU A 14 4.89 -4.41 3.12
N THR A 15 5.37 -5.25 2.21
CA THR A 15 5.71 -6.66 2.49
C THR A 15 7.16 -6.96 2.19
N VAL A 16 7.60 -8.18 2.50
CA VAL A 16 8.91 -8.69 2.08
C VAL A 16 8.89 -8.93 0.58
N LEU A 17 9.96 -8.54 -0.12
CA LEU A 17 10.10 -8.76 -1.55
C LEU A 17 10.07 -10.27 -1.87
N ASN A 18 9.16 -10.70 -2.74
CA ASN A 18 8.85 -12.11 -3.01
C ASN A 18 8.32 -12.87 -1.79
N ALA A 19 7.50 -12.21 -0.97
CA ALA A 19 6.76 -12.86 0.11
C ALA A 19 6.05 -14.12 -0.41
N GLN A 20 6.20 -15.23 0.30
CA GLN A 20 5.37 -16.41 0.04
C GLN A 20 3.96 -16.20 0.59
N LEU A 21 3.01 -17.04 0.17
CA LEU A 21 1.71 -17.16 0.84
C LEU A 21 1.94 -17.30 2.34
N ASP A 22 1.27 -16.48 3.15
CA ASP A 22 1.43 -16.26 4.61
C ASP A 22 2.43 -15.16 5.05
N GLU A 23 3.33 -14.68 4.18
CA GLU A 23 4.26 -13.58 4.49
C GLU A 23 3.78 -12.21 3.97
N ASP A 24 2.79 -12.22 3.06
CA ASP A 24 2.19 -11.07 2.38
C ASP A 24 1.25 -10.22 3.25
N ASN A 25 1.00 -10.65 4.49
CA ASN A 25 0.23 -9.92 5.50
C ASN A 25 1.05 -9.60 6.76
N VAL A 26 2.36 -9.85 6.73
CA VAL A 26 3.23 -9.62 7.89
C VAL A 26 3.80 -8.21 7.87
N ILE A 27 3.41 -7.41 8.87
CA ILE A 27 3.96 -6.06 9.07
C ILE A 27 5.47 -6.15 9.36
N PRO A 28 6.33 -5.46 8.58
CA PRO A 28 7.76 -5.46 8.81
C PRO A 28 8.15 -4.93 10.20
N THR A 29 9.07 -5.61 10.86
CA THR A 29 9.47 -5.29 12.24
C THR A 29 10.03 -3.88 12.41
N PHE A 30 10.68 -3.34 11.38
CA PHE A 30 11.30 -2.02 11.41
C PHE A 30 10.28 -0.86 11.44
N ILE A 31 9.03 -1.08 11.00
CA ILE A 31 7.96 -0.07 11.05
C ILE A 31 6.97 -0.29 12.19
N LYS A 32 7.03 -1.43 12.92
CA LYS A 32 6.07 -1.75 13.99
C LYS A 32 5.96 -0.69 15.09
N GLY A 33 7.00 0.11 15.30
CA GLY A 33 7.00 1.21 16.28
C GLY A 33 6.48 2.55 15.75
N ASN A 34 6.27 2.68 14.44
CA ASN A 34 5.82 3.92 13.80
C ASN A 34 4.32 3.86 13.53
N GLN A 35 3.52 4.12 14.56
CA GLN A 35 2.06 4.13 14.47
C GLN A 35 1.53 5.07 13.38
N PRO A 36 2.04 6.31 13.23
CA PRO A 36 1.62 7.20 12.14
C PRO A 36 1.77 6.59 10.74
N LEU A 37 2.89 5.92 10.46
CA LEU A 37 3.11 5.23 9.19
C LEU A 37 2.17 4.05 9.00
N LEU A 38 1.95 3.27 10.07
CA LEU A 38 1.00 2.15 10.05
C LEU A 38 -0.42 2.62 9.73
N ASP A 39 -0.86 3.72 10.34
CA ASP A 39 -2.17 4.31 10.10
C ASP A 39 -2.31 4.82 8.65
N LYS A 40 -1.25 5.42 8.09
CA LYS A 40 -1.23 5.82 6.67
C LYS A 40 -1.31 4.62 5.73
N LEU A 41 -0.55 3.57 6.01
CA LEU A 41 -0.54 2.32 5.23
C LEU A 41 -1.93 1.65 5.26
N ASP A 42 -2.55 1.55 6.43
CA ASP A 42 -3.91 1.01 6.56
C ASP A 42 -4.95 1.86 5.82
N ARG A 43 -4.84 3.19 5.95
CA ARG A 43 -5.75 4.13 5.30
C ARG A 43 -5.65 4.07 3.79
N VAL A 44 -4.43 4.08 3.22
CA VAL A 44 -4.24 3.98 1.77
C VAL A 44 -4.72 2.62 1.26
N ASN A 45 -4.51 1.55 2.04
CA ASN A 45 -4.97 0.21 1.68
C ASN A 45 -6.49 0.17 1.61
N THR A 46 -7.17 0.66 2.64
CA THR A 46 -8.64 0.72 2.71
C THR A 46 -9.21 1.53 1.54
N LEU A 47 -8.68 2.74 1.30
CA LEU A 47 -9.14 3.57 0.20
C LEU A 47 -8.91 2.93 -1.17
N PHE A 48 -7.79 2.24 -1.36
CA PHE A 48 -7.52 1.48 -2.58
C PHE A 48 -8.54 0.35 -2.76
N HIS A 49 -8.81 -0.43 -1.72
CA HIS A 49 -9.80 -1.50 -1.75
C HIS A 49 -11.22 -0.99 -2.02
N GLU A 50 -11.58 0.20 -1.52
CA GLU A 50 -12.86 0.85 -1.83
C GLU A 50 -13.00 1.22 -3.33
N LEU A 51 -11.90 1.30 -4.09
CA LEU A 51 -11.97 1.50 -5.54
C LEU A 51 -12.31 0.21 -6.30
N PHE A 52 -12.37 -0.94 -5.63
CA PHE A 52 -12.73 -2.22 -6.22
C PHE A 52 -14.03 -2.73 -5.60
N LEU A 53 -15.09 -2.79 -6.40
CA LEU A 53 -16.31 -3.50 -6.03
C LEU A 53 -16.17 -4.97 -6.37
N THR A 54 -16.47 -5.84 -5.41
CA THR A 54 -16.63 -7.27 -5.67
C THR A 54 -18.10 -7.54 -5.95
N ILE A 55 -18.43 -7.76 -7.23
CA ILE A 55 -19.78 -8.15 -7.67
C ILE A 55 -19.64 -9.51 -8.34
N GLU A 56 -20.38 -10.52 -7.86
CA GLU A 56 -20.40 -11.87 -8.46
C GLU A 56 -19.01 -12.48 -8.71
N CYS A 57 -18.09 -12.34 -7.74
CA CYS A 57 -16.69 -12.80 -7.83
C CYS A 57 -15.85 -12.12 -8.93
N GLN A 58 -16.32 -10.99 -9.49
CA GLN A 58 -15.57 -10.15 -10.42
C GLN A 58 -15.17 -8.84 -9.75
N PHE A 59 -13.89 -8.48 -9.88
CA PHE A 59 -13.36 -7.21 -9.40
C PHE A 59 -13.65 -6.10 -10.42
N HIS A 60 -14.58 -5.21 -10.06
CA HIS A 60 -14.89 -4.03 -10.85
C HIS A 60 -14.18 -2.81 -10.28
N TYR A 61 -13.26 -2.23 -11.06
CA TYR A 61 -12.62 -0.98 -10.69
C TYR A 61 -13.57 0.20 -10.95
N ILE A 62 -13.96 0.89 -9.88
CA ILE A 62 -14.87 2.04 -9.89
C ILE A 62 -14.14 3.38 -9.69
N GLY A 63 -12.80 3.39 -9.71
CA GLY A 63 -12.04 4.61 -9.42
C GLY A 63 -12.30 5.77 -10.39
N HIS A 64 -12.81 5.51 -11.59
CA HIS A 64 -13.26 6.58 -12.50
C HIS A 64 -14.40 7.44 -11.92
N GLU A 65 -15.24 6.88 -11.06
CA GLU A 65 -16.36 7.58 -10.41
C GLU A 65 -15.92 8.34 -9.16
N PHE A 66 -14.71 8.08 -8.64
CA PHE A 66 -14.18 8.65 -7.40
C PHE A 66 -12.82 9.34 -7.61
N PRO A 67 -12.77 10.43 -8.41
CA PRO A 67 -11.52 11.15 -8.67
C PRO A 67 -10.87 11.70 -7.39
N GLU A 68 -11.69 12.15 -6.43
CA GLU A 68 -11.21 12.65 -5.14
C GLU A 68 -10.49 11.55 -4.34
N LYS A 69 -11.05 10.33 -4.30
CA LYS A 69 -10.40 9.19 -3.61
C LYS A 69 -9.07 8.83 -4.26
N ARG A 70 -9.01 8.80 -5.60
CA ARG A 70 -7.76 8.56 -6.34
C ARG A 70 -6.69 9.60 -6.02
N GLN A 71 -7.08 10.86 -5.89
CA GLN A 71 -6.19 11.92 -5.46
C GLN A 71 -5.70 11.70 -4.03
N THR A 72 -6.59 11.37 -3.09
CA THR A 72 -6.21 11.05 -1.70
C THR A 72 -5.24 9.88 -1.64
N ILE A 73 -5.48 8.80 -2.38
CA ILE A 73 -4.57 7.64 -2.43
C ILE A 73 -3.20 8.06 -2.98
N THR A 74 -3.16 8.86 -4.04
CA THR A 74 -1.91 9.34 -4.64
C THR A 74 -1.12 10.21 -3.66
N GLN A 75 -1.80 11.07 -2.91
CA GLN A 75 -1.18 11.91 -1.88
C GLN A 75 -0.62 11.06 -0.73
N LEU A 76 -1.44 10.20 -0.12
CA LEU A 76 -1.04 9.31 0.97
C LEU A 76 0.12 8.41 0.56
N TYR A 77 0.07 7.84 -0.64
CA TYR A 77 1.15 6.99 -1.14
C TYR A 77 2.45 7.76 -1.32
N SER A 78 2.38 9.00 -1.83
CA SER A 78 3.57 9.86 -1.96
C SER A 78 4.17 10.21 -0.60
N GLU A 79 3.32 10.50 0.41
CA GLU A 79 3.77 10.74 1.79
C GLU A 79 4.42 9.50 2.41
N ILE A 80 3.83 8.32 2.22
CA ILE A 80 4.41 7.04 2.68
C ILE A 80 5.76 6.80 2.03
N VAL A 81 5.86 6.99 0.72
CA VAL A 81 7.11 6.85 -0.03
C VAL A 81 8.18 7.78 0.53
N GLN A 82 7.84 9.06 0.73
CA GLN A 82 8.76 10.03 1.29
C GLN A 82 9.21 9.64 2.69
N GLU A 83 8.26 9.25 3.56
CA GLU A 83 8.55 8.84 4.93
C GLU A 83 9.45 7.58 4.98
N LEU A 84 9.23 6.62 4.07
CA LEU A 84 10.06 5.43 3.93
C LEU A 84 11.47 5.77 3.45
N GLN A 85 11.61 6.68 2.49
CA GLN A 85 12.90 7.11 1.97
C GLN A 85 13.70 7.94 2.98
N GLU A 86 13.05 8.78 3.78
CA GLU A 86 13.70 9.67 4.75
C GLU A 86 14.07 8.93 6.04
N ASN A 87 13.16 8.15 6.61
CA ASN A 87 13.36 7.52 7.92
C ASN A 87 13.93 6.10 7.85
N TYR A 88 13.86 5.47 6.68
CA TYR A 88 14.28 4.08 6.49
C TYR A 88 15.17 3.91 5.25
N ALA A 89 16.00 4.93 4.94
CA ALA A 89 16.95 4.91 3.83
C ALA A 89 17.90 3.69 3.82
N ASP A 90 18.20 3.15 5.01
CA ASP A 90 19.06 1.97 5.17
C ASP A 90 18.36 0.65 4.77
N GLN A 91 17.03 0.67 4.62
CA GLN A 91 16.25 -0.49 4.21
C GLN A 91 16.14 -0.58 2.68
N LYS A 92 16.28 -1.80 2.15
CA LYS A 92 16.11 -2.05 0.72
C LYS A 92 14.63 -2.17 0.38
N ILE A 93 13.96 -1.05 0.14
CA ILE A 93 12.52 -0.99 -0.19
C ILE A 93 12.34 -0.71 -1.68
N LYS A 94 11.67 -1.61 -2.39
CA LYS A 94 11.28 -1.44 -3.79
C LYS A 94 9.91 -0.77 -3.85
N ILE A 95 9.84 0.42 -4.42
CA ILE A 95 8.60 1.19 -4.50
C ILE A 95 7.95 0.92 -5.85
N HIS A 96 6.76 0.33 -5.84
CA HIS A 96 6.02 0.07 -7.08
C HIS A 96 5.24 1.31 -7.51
N ARG A 97 5.00 1.43 -8.81
CA ARG A 97 4.21 2.54 -9.33
C ARG A 97 2.72 2.28 -9.06
N LEU A 98 2.04 3.28 -8.53
CA LEU A 98 0.58 3.28 -8.43
C LEU A 98 -0.05 3.18 -9.82
N LEU A 99 -0.85 2.14 -10.05
CA LEU A 99 -1.52 1.87 -11.34
C LEU A 99 -2.97 2.38 -11.38
N ILE A 100 -3.31 3.37 -10.55
CA ILE A 100 -4.65 3.98 -10.51
C ILE A 100 -4.68 5.39 -11.11
N SER A 101 -3.62 5.84 -11.78
CA SER A 101 -3.50 7.18 -12.41
C SER A 101 -4.26 7.31 -13.73
#